data_AF-A0A6B3AHH5-F1
#
_entry.id   AF-A0A6B3AHH5-F1
#
_cell.length_a   1.000
_cell.length_b   1.000
_cell.length_c   1.000
_cell.angle_alpha   90.00
_cell.angle_beta   90.00
_cell.angle_gamma   90.00
#
_symmetry.space_group_name_H-M   'P 1'
#
loop_
_entity.id
_entity.type
_entity.pdbx_description
1 polymer ?
#
loop_
_entity_poly.entity_id
_entity_poly.type
_entity_poly.pdbx_seq_one_letter_code
_entity_poly.pdbx_strand_id
1 'polypeptide(L)'
;MGNRRLHGCLGTVVGLALAVLAAMLLGRAWNACDAGVNNAANSSFLLVLFIPGLWTVLLLGWVAVGALLGNRPLLHAFSLAVTLIAVSWCALSLFWSGTTYDCPNGVPAWWPSFLPTPGF
;
A
#
# COMPACT_ATOMS: atom_id res chain seq x y z
N MET A 1 27.43 -11.88 -9.29
CA MET A 1 26.09 -12.48 -9.04
C MET A 1 25.48 -12.08 -7.69
N GLY A 2 26.24 -11.89 -6.61
CA GLY A 2 25.71 -11.55 -5.26
C GLY A 2 24.84 -10.30 -5.17
N ASN A 3 25.25 -9.18 -5.78
CA ASN A 3 24.49 -7.91 -5.68
C ASN A 3 23.08 -7.96 -6.28
N ARG A 4 22.87 -8.76 -7.34
CA ARG A 4 21.53 -8.93 -7.95
C ARG A 4 20.58 -9.70 -7.03
N ARG A 5 21.09 -10.72 -6.32
CA ARG A 5 20.28 -11.48 -5.34
C ARG A 5 19.93 -10.62 -4.13
N LEU A 6 20.88 -9.83 -3.62
CA LEU A 6 20.63 -8.92 -2.48
C LEU A 6 19.60 -7.84 -2.83
N HIS A 7 19.67 -7.25 -4.03
CA HIS A 7 18.71 -6.26 -4.50
C HIS A 7 17.30 -6.84 -4.68
N GLY A 8 17.21 -8.09 -5.15
CA GLY A 8 15.93 -8.82 -5.21
C GLY A 8 15.34 -9.11 -3.83
N CYS A 9 16.16 -9.58 -2.88
CA CYS A 9 15.72 -9.83 -1.49
C CYS A 9 15.28 -8.54 -0.79
N LEU A 10 15.95 -7.41 -1.06
CA LEU A 10 15.53 -6.12 -0.53
C LEU A 10 14.17 -5.70 -1.08
N GLY A 11 13.97 -5.80 -2.40
CA GLY A 11 12.68 -5.47 -3.02
C GLY A 11 11.53 -6.32 -2.48
N THR A 12 11.74 -7.63 -2.31
CA THR A 12 10.70 -8.54 -1.79
C THR A 12 10.34 -8.22 -0.34
N VAL A 13 11.33 -8.05 0.54
CA VAL A 13 11.10 -7.80 1.97
C VAL A 13 10.48 -6.43 2.20
N VAL A 14 11.00 -5.39 1.53
CA VAL A 14 10.47 -4.02 1.66
C VAL A 14 9.06 -3.93 1.09
N GLY A 15 8.81 -4.54 -0.07
CA GLY A 15 7.48 -4.59 -0.66
C GLY A 15 6.47 -5.29 0.25
N LEU A 16 6.86 -6.42 0.86
CA LEU A 16 5.97 -7.17 1.75
C LEU A 16 5.68 -6.38 3.03
N ALA A 17 6.71 -5.78 3.64
CA ALA A 17 6.56 -4.96 4.83
C ALA A 17 5.62 -3.77 4.58
N LEU A 18 5.75 -3.10 3.44
CA LEU A 18 4.86 -2.00 3.04
C LEU A 18 3.43 -2.48 2.81
N ALA A 19 3.24 -3.64 2.18
CA ALA A 19 1.91 -4.19 1.96
C ALA A 19 1.20 -4.54 3.28
N VAL A 20 1.94 -5.09 4.24
CA VAL A 20 1.44 -5.38 5.60
C VAL A 20 1.11 -4.09 6.35
N LEU A 21 1.99 -3.08 6.32
CA LEU A 21 1.75 -1.80 6.98
C LEU A 21 0.52 -1.08 6.40
N ALA A 22 0.35 -1.10 5.08
CA ALA A 22 -0.83 -0.55 4.42
C ALA A 22 -2.11 -1.29 4.82
N ALA A 23 -2.07 -2.63 4.89
CA ALA A 23 -3.19 -3.43 5.34
C ALA A 23 -3.56 -3.15 6.81
N MET A 24 -2.56 -2.95 7.69
CA MET A 24 -2.79 -2.59 9.09
C MET A 24 -3.40 -1.19 9.23
N LEU A 25 -2.91 -0.22 8.45
CA LEU A 25 -3.44 1.14 8.45
C LEU A 25 -4.91 1.15 7.99
N LEU A 26 -5.20 0.43 6.90
CA LEU A 26 -6.54 0.29 6.34
C LEU A 26 -7.49 -0.43 7.30
N GLY A 27 -7.05 -1.55 7.91
CA GLY A 27 -7.82 -2.26 8.93
C GLY A 27 -8.10 -1.42 10.17
N ARG A 28 -7.14 -0.61 10.63
CA ARG A 28 -7.39 0.35 11.73
C ARG A 28 -8.39 1.42 11.37
N ALA A 29 -8.41 1.88 10.12
CA ALA A 29 -9.36 2.88 9.70
C ALA A 29 -10.78 2.32 9.54
N TRP A 30 -10.93 1.13 8.96
CA TRP A 30 -12.23 0.46 8.88
C TRP A 30 -12.85 0.19 10.25
N ASN A 31 -12.04 -0.24 11.22
CA ASN A 31 -12.48 -0.39 12.61
C ASN A 31 -12.90 0.95 13.24
N ALA A 32 -12.21 2.05 12.93
CA ALA A 32 -12.51 3.37 13.50
C ALA A 32 -13.75 4.03 12.87
N CYS A 33 -14.08 3.66 11.63
CA CYS A 33 -15.19 4.24 10.85
C CYS A 33 -16.42 3.33 10.79
N ASP A 34 -16.44 2.24 11.56
CA ASP A 34 -17.46 1.19 11.53
C ASP A 34 -17.85 0.73 10.10
N ALA A 35 -16.85 0.69 9.20
CA ALA A 35 -16.99 0.07 7.87
C ALA A 35 -17.11 -1.47 7.96
N GLY A 36 -17.13 -2.01 9.19
CA GLY A 36 -16.91 -3.40 9.57
C GLY A 36 -18.14 -4.30 9.44
N VAL A 37 -19.08 -4.02 8.54
CA VAL A 37 -20.36 -4.77 8.40
C VAL A 37 -20.13 -6.28 8.20
N ASN A 38 -18.91 -6.71 7.87
CA ASN A 38 -18.47 -8.10 8.02
C ASN A 38 -16.96 -8.22 8.30
N ASN A 39 -16.56 -8.11 9.58
CA ASN A 39 -15.15 -8.09 9.99
C ASN A 39 -14.33 -9.31 9.51
N ALA A 40 -14.97 -10.47 9.35
CA ALA A 40 -14.36 -11.67 8.78
C ALA A 40 -14.10 -11.53 7.26
N ALA A 41 -15.03 -10.95 6.50
CA ALA A 41 -14.83 -10.71 5.08
C ALA A 41 -13.74 -9.64 4.84
N ASN A 42 -13.74 -8.55 5.62
CA ASN A 42 -12.75 -7.48 5.49
C ASN A 42 -11.33 -7.97 5.81
N SER A 43 -11.16 -8.77 6.86
CA SER A 43 -9.86 -9.38 7.19
C SER A 43 -9.41 -10.40 6.15
N SER A 44 -10.32 -11.23 5.62
CA SER A 44 -9.99 -12.16 4.53
C SER A 44 -9.55 -11.42 3.26
N PHE A 45 -10.21 -10.31 2.90
CA PHE A 45 -9.83 -9.47 1.78
C PHE A 45 -8.43 -8.87 1.97
N LEU A 46 -8.13 -8.33 3.15
CA LEU A 46 -6.81 -7.77 3.45
C LEU A 46 -5.70 -8.82 3.33
N LEU A 47 -5.92 -10.01 3.89
CA LEU A 47 -4.90 -11.06 3.96
C LEU A 47 -4.72 -11.80 2.63
N VAL A 48 -5.81 -12.12 1.94
CA VAL A 48 -5.80 -13.03 0.78
C VAL A 48 -5.68 -12.28 -0.54
N LEU A 49 -6.13 -11.01 -0.61
CA LEU A 49 -6.14 -10.24 -1.86
C LEU A 49 -5.27 -8.99 -1.76
N PHE A 50 -5.47 -8.16 -0.74
CA PHE A 50 -4.80 -6.85 -0.66
C PHE A 50 -3.28 -6.98 -0.46
N ILE A 51 -2.83 -7.69 0.58
CA ILE A 51 -1.39 -7.89 0.84
C ILE A 51 -0.67 -8.52 -0.36
N PRO A 52 -1.10 -9.68 -0.90
CA PRO A 52 -0.40 -10.31 -2.02
C PRO A 52 -0.51 -9.51 -3.31
N GLY A 53 -1.67 -8.88 -3.58
CA GLY A 53 -1.86 -8.03 -4.75
C GLY A 53 -0.95 -6.80 -4.72
N LEU A 54 -0.97 -6.06 -3.60
CA LEU A 54 -0.12 -4.89 -3.39
C LEU A 54 1.36 -5.27 -3.45
N TRP A 55 1.76 -6.34 -2.77
CA TRP A 55 3.13 -6.85 -2.83
C TRP A 55 3.59 -7.15 -4.25
N THR A 56 2.73 -7.77 -5.06
CA THR A 56 3.02 -8.07 -6.47
C THR A 56 3.22 -6.80 -7.29
N VAL A 57 2.36 -5.79 -7.12
CA VAL A 57 2.51 -4.50 -7.82
C VAL A 57 3.79 -3.78 -7.40
N LEU A 58 4.12 -3.78 -6.11
CA LEU A 58 5.35 -3.19 -5.60
C LEU A 58 6.59 -3.90 -6.13
N LEU A 59 6.55 -5.23 -6.24
CA LEU A 59 7.61 -6.01 -6.85
C LEU A 59 7.78 -5.72 -8.34
N LEU A 60 6.69 -5.63 -9.09
CA LEU A 60 6.73 -5.27 -10.51
C LEU A 60 7.30 -3.86 -10.70
N GLY A 61 6.90 -2.91 -9.86
CA GLY A 61 7.49 -1.56 -9.83
C GLY A 61 8.99 -1.58 -9.54
N TRP A 62 9.41 -2.33 -8.51
CA TRP A 62 10.82 -2.50 -8.16
C TRP A 62 11.64 -3.08 -9.31
N VAL A 63 11.13 -4.12 -9.99
CA VAL A 63 11.80 -4.75 -11.14
C VAL A 63 11.83 -3.83 -12.35
N ALA A 64 10.73 -3.13 -12.66
CA ALA A 64 10.65 -2.20 -13.78
C ALA A 64 11.62 -1.03 -13.61
N VAL A 65 11.69 -0.45 -12.41
CA VAL A 65 12.66 0.60 -12.07
C VAL A 65 14.09 0.05 -12.18
N GLY A 66 14.34 -1.16 -11.68
CA GLY A 66 15.61 -1.88 -11.82
C GLY A 66 16.07 -2.08 -13.26
N ALA A 67 15.13 -2.39 -14.14
CA ALA A 67 15.40 -2.58 -15.56
C ALA A 67 15.62 -1.24 -16.30
N LEU A 68 14.83 -0.21 -15.98
CA LEU A 68 14.83 1.08 -16.70
C LEU A 68 15.98 2.00 -16.29
N LEU A 69 16.35 2.04 -15.01
CA LEU A 69 17.26 3.08 -14.48
C LEU A 69 18.73 2.62 -14.36
N GLY A 70 19.01 1.32 -14.47
CA GLY A 70 20.38 0.80 -14.32
C GLY A 70 21.04 1.23 -12.99
N ASN A 71 22.35 1.46 -12.99
CA ASN A 71 23.15 1.68 -11.77
C ASN A 71 23.09 3.13 -11.22
N ARG A 72 21.95 3.82 -11.31
CA ARG A 72 21.77 5.18 -10.78
C ARG A 72 20.96 5.14 -9.46
N PRO A 73 21.62 4.95 -8.30
CA PRO A 73 20.95 4.61 -7.04
C PRO A 73 19.98 5.68 -6.53
N LEU A 74 20.27 6.97 -6.74
CA LEU A 74 19.41 8.08 -6.31
C LEU A 74 18.09 8.15 -7.08
N LEU A 75 18.13 8.03 -8.41
CA LEU A 75 16.93 8.02 -9.24
C LEU A 75 16.11 6.75 -9.01
N HIS A 76 16.78 5.64 -8.71
CA HIS A 76 16.15 4.38 -8.34
C HIS A 76 15.37 4.51 -7.03
N ALA A 77 15.99 5.08 -5.99
CA ALA A 77 15.33 5.32 -4.72
C ALA A 77 14.15 6.30 -4.85
N PHE A 78 14.30 7.36 -5.64
CA PHE A 78 13.26 8.36 -5.83
C PHE A 78 12.06 7.82 -6.62
N SER A 79 12.30 7.18 -7.77
CA SER A 79 11.21 6.59 -8.56
C SER A 79 10.50 5.47 -7.80
N LEU A 80 11.23 4.71 -6.98
CA LEU A 80 10.65 3.72 -6.09
C LEU A 80 9.76 4.35 -5.03
N ALA A 81 10.24 5.39 -4.34
CA ALA A 81 9.43 6.09 -3.34
C ALA A 81 8.14 6.63 -3.96
N VAL A 82 8.24 7.25 -5.15
CA VAL A 82 7.07 7.79 -5.87
C VAL A 82 6.10 6.69 -6.30
N THR A 83 6.60 5.57 -6.85
CA THR A 83 5.73 4.44 -7.23
C THR A 83 5.10 3.76 -6.02
N LEU A 84 5.85 3.57 -4.93
CA LEU A 84 5.31 3.02 -3.68
C LEU A 84 4.19 3.91 -3.13
N ILE A 85 4.41 5.23 -3.09
CA ILE A 85 3.41 6.19 -2.61
C ILE A 85 2.18 6.15 -3.51
N ALA A 86 2.35 6.25 -4.83
CA ALA A 86 1.25 6.26 -5.79
C ALA A 86 0.43 4.96 -5.77
N VAL A 87 1.09 3.80 -5.70
CA VAL A 87 0.42 2.50 -5.64
C VAL A 87 -0.30 2.31 -4.31
N SER A 88 0.32 2.68 -3.19
CA SER A 88 -0.32 2.63 -1.87
C SER A 88 -1.56 3.54 -1.85
N TRP A 89 -1.43 4.73 -2.43
CA TRP A 89 -2.52 5.68 -2.57
C TRP A 89 -3.67 5.13 -3.42
N CYS A 90 -3.40 4.65 -4.63
CA CYS A 90 -4.40 4.03 -5.49
C CYS A 90 -5.08 2.83 -4.84
N ALA A 91 -4.34 2.00 -4.11
CA ALA A 91 -4.91 0.86 -3.40
C ALA A 91 -5.86 1.32 -2.30
N LEU A 92 -5.46 2.29 -1.48
CA LEU A 92 -6.34 2.88 -0.47
C LEU A 92 -7.59 3.49 -1.11
N SER A 93 -7.43 4.24 -2.20
CA SER A 93 -8.52 4.87 -2.97
C SER A 93 -9.54 3.87 -3.54
N LEU A 94 -9.08 2.78 -4.17
CA LEU A 94 -9.98 1.80 -4.80
C LEU A 94 -10.81 1.02 -3.78
N PHE A 95 -10.24 0.73 -2.62
CA PHE A 95 -10.89 -0.08 -1.59
C PHE A 95 -11.61 0.73 -0.52
N TRP A 96 -11.48 2.05 -0.58
CA TRP A 96 -12.14 2.97 0.33
C TRP A 96 -13.21 3.77 -0.40
N SER A 97 -14.21 3.06 -0.93
CA SER A 97 -15.42 3.65 -1.50
C SER A 97 -16.61 3.31 -0.61
N GLY A 98 -17.14 4.30 0.09
CA GLY A 98 -18.31 4.10 0.96
C GLY A 98 -18.47 5.19 2.02
N THR A 99 -19.70 5.67 2.16
CA THR A 99 -20.10 6.54 3.29
C THR A 99 -20.17 5.71 4.56
N THR A 100 -19.13 5.80 5.37
CA THR A 100 -19.10 5.26 6.74
C THR A 100 -19.80 6.19 7.70
N TYR A 101 -20.78 5.67 8.47
CA TYR A 101 -21.60 6.47 9.38
C TYR A 101 -20.77 7.27 10.40
N ASP A 102 -19.71 6.66 10.94
CA ASP A 102 -18.82 7.28 11.92
C ASP A 102 -17.69 8.14 11.31
N CYS A 103 -17.50 8.07 9.99
CA CYS A 103 -16.53 8.88 9.26
C CYS A 103 -17.20 9.55 8.05
N PRO A 104 -17.94 10.65 8.24
CA PRO A 104 -18.67 11.33 7.17
C PRO A 104 -17.74 11.92 6.10
N ASN A 105 -16.48 12.19 6.44
CA ASN A 105 -15.44 12.63 5.51
C ASN A 105 -14.63 11.45 4.92
N GLY A 106 -15.07 10.22 5.17
CA GLY A 106 -14.42 9.00 4.71
C GLY A 106 -13.12 8.66 5.45
N VAL A 107 -12.72 9.36 6.52
CA VAL A 107 -11.49 9.02 7.28
C VAL A 107 -11.67 9.24 8.78
N PRO A 108 -10.94 8.51 9.64
CA PRO A 108 -10.97 8.73 11.09
C PRO A 108 -10.23 10.01 11.52
N ALA A 109 -10.51 10.52 12.72
CA ALA A 109 -9.94 11.77 13.22
C ALA A 109 -8.39 11.76 13.36
N TRP A 110 -7.77 10.58 13.45
CA TRP A 110 -6.31 10.43 13.48
C TRP A 110 -5.67 10.45 12.10
N TRP A 111 -6.45 10.49 11.01
CA TRP A 111 -5.91 10.45 9.65
C TRP A 111 -4.95 11.62 9.41
N PRO A 112 -3.76 11.37 8.83
CA PRO A 112 -2.78 12.44 8.65
C PRO A 112 -3.28 13.49 7.66
N SER A 113 -3.30 14.76 8.06
CA SER A 113 -3.84 15.87 7.24
C SER A 113 -3.05 16.17 5.96
N PHE A 114 -1.80 15.72 5.87
CA PHE A 114 -0.96 15.86 4.68
C PHE A 114 -1.20 14.76 3.63
N LEU A 115 -1.85 13.66 4.01
CA LEU A 115 -2.37 12.70 3.05
C LEU A 115 -3.73 13.20 2.60
N PRO A 116 -4.06 13.12 1.30
CA PRO A 116 -5.42 13.39 0.89
C PRO A 116 -6.39 12.47 1.65
N THR A 117 -7.67 12.80 1.66
CA THR A 117 -8.66 11.78 2.03
C THR A 117 -8.76 10.81 0.85
N PRO A 118 -8.85 9.49 1.07
CA PRO A 118 -9.08 8.52 0.00
C PRO A 118 -10.44 8.69 -0.70
N GLY A 119 -11.19 9.76 -0.38
CA GLY A 119 -12.61 9.94 -0.66
C GLY A 119 -12.94 9.86 -2.16
N PHE A 120 -13.62 8.76 -2.50
CA PHE A 120 -14.50 8.61 -3.66
C PHE A 120 -15.80 7.98 -3.17
#